data_AF-A0A4Q3ACA9-F1
#
_entry.id   AF-A0A4Q3ACA9-F1
#
_cell.length_a   1.000
_cell.length_b   1.000
_cell.length_c   1.000
_cell.angle_alpha   90.00
_cell.angle_beta   90.00
_cell.angle_gamma   90.00
#
_symmetry.space_group_name_H-M   'P 1'
#
loop_
_entity.id
_entity.type
_entity.pdbx_description
1 polymer ?
#
loop_
_entity_poly.entity_id
_entity_poly.type
_entity_poly.pdbx_seq_one_letter_code
_entity_poly.pdbx_strand_id
1 'polypeptide(L)'
;MAISADVLPPYHDALLRCAARYLDMMKQHGVPADDPLAKFVIELIDGCYRVLPDRKLNRWLGYIQGIVIERGFTTVTAERDWTRPLFRPLDFPSDEKIREIAEN
;
A
#
# COMPACT_ATOMS: atom_id res chain seq x y z
N MET A 1 19.06 17.77 8.60
CA MET A 1 17.83 17.63 9.40
C MET A 1 17.42 16.18 9.31
N ALA A 2 17.86 15.36 10.27
CA ALA A 2 17.57 13.93 10.28
C ALA A 2 16.19 13.75 10.93
N ILE A 3 15.23 13.23 10.17
CA ILE A 3 13.94 12.77 10.70
C ILE A 3 14.27 11.53 11.53
N SER A 4 13.82 11.49 12.79
CA SER A 4 14.03 10.36 13.70
C SER A 4 13.49 9.08 13.07
N ALA A 5 14.23 7.98 13.22
CA ALA A 5 13.66 6.66 13.05
C ALA A 5 12.40 6.54 13.92
N ASP A 6 11.29 6.06 13.35
CA ASP A 6 10.38 5.08 13.97
C ASP A 6 8.88 5.23 13.69
N VAL A 7 8.40 6.18 12.88
CA VAL A 7 7.00 6.10 12.40
C VAL A 7 6.89 6.58 10.94
N LEU A 8 6.63 5.64 10.03
CA LEU A 8 6.24 5.97 8.65
C LEU A 8 4.90 6.73 8.67
N PRO A 9 4.67 7.65 7.71
CA PRO A 9 3.36 8.28 7.61
C PRO A 9 2.27 7.19 7.50
N PRO A 10 1.09 7.39 8.12
CA PRO A 10 0.03 6.38 8.14
C PRO A 10 -0.37 5.88 6.73
N TYR A 11 -0.29 6.76 5.73
CA TYR A 11 -0.56 6.41 4.34
C TYR A 11 0.49 5.45 3.77
N HIS A 12 1.78 5.69 4.05
CA HIS A 12 2.88 4.80 3.66
C HIS A 12 2.82 3.45 4.40
N ASP A 13 2.39 3.43 5.67
CA ASP A 13 2.13 2.17 6.40
C ASP A 13 1.01 1.35 5.74
N ALA A 14 -0.10 1.99 5.37
CA ALA A 14 -1.20 1.32 4.66
C ALA A 14 -0.73 0.74 3.30
N LEU A 15 0.09 1.48 2.56
CA LEU A 15 0.71 1.01 1.31
C LEU A 15 1.64 -0.19 1.54
N LEU A 16 2.46 -0.18 2.60
CA LEU A 16 3.34 -1.30 2.95
C LEU A 16 2.54 -2.57 3.29
N ARG A 17 1.43 -2.45 4.01
CA ARG A 17 0.53 -3.58 4.27
C ARG A 17 0.00 -4.19 2.98
N CYS A 18 -0.35 -3.36 2.00
CA CYS A 18 -0.77 -3.83 0.68
C CYS A 18 0.37 -4.58 -0.01
N ALA A 19 1.57 -3.99 -0.04
CA ALA A 19 2.74 -4.61 -0.68
C ALA A 19 3.10 -5.97 -0.06
N ALA A 20 3.11 -6.07 1.27
CA ALA A 20 3.34 -7.33 1.98
C ALA A 20 2.31 -8.40 1.59
N ARG A 21 1.02 -8.04 1.56
CA ARG A 21 -0.06 -8.94 1.14
C ARG A 21 0.13 -9.43 -0.31
N TYR A 22 0.59 -8.57 -1.22
CA TYR A 22 0.83 -8.99 -2.60
C TYR A 22 2.01 -9.95 -2.73
N LEU A 23 3.11 -9.72 -2.00
CA LEU A 23 4.23 -10.67 -1.99
C LEU A 23 3.79 -12.04 -1.44
N ASP A 24 3.01 -12.06 -0.35
CA ASP A 24 2.48 -13.31 0.22
C ASP A 24 1.54 -14.03 -0.76
N MET A 25 0.64 -13.29 -1.42
CA MET A 25 -0.26 -13.82 -2.43
C MET A 25 0.52 -14.42 -3.60
N MET A 26 1.51 -13.69 -4.13
CA MET A 26 2.39 -14.17 -5.20
C MET A 26 3.13 -15.45 -4.81
N LYS A 27 3.65 -15.50 -3.58
CA LYS A 27 4.31 -16.69 -3.03
C LYS A 27 3.36 -17.89 -2.93
N GLN A 28 2.13 -17.69 -2.47
CA GLN A 28 1.11 -18.74 -2.39
C GLN A 28 0.73 -19.31 -3.77
N HIS A 29 0.78 -18.47 -4.81
CA HIS A 29 0.54 -18.86 -6.19
C HIS A 29 1.80 -19.38 -6.92
N GLY A 30 2.91 -19.58 -6.21
CA GLY A 30 4.14 -20.12 -6.78
C GLY A 30 4.87 -19.17 -7.73
N VAL A 31 4.59 -17.87 -7.66
CA VAL A 31 5.30 -16.87 -8.46
C VAL A 31 6.74 -16.76 -7.96
N PRO A 32 7.75 -16.86 -8.86
CA PRO A 32 9.14 -16.82 -8.44
C PRO A 32 9.55 -15.40 -8.03
N ALA A 33 10.56 -15.31 -7.16
CA ALA A 33 11.03 -14.03 -6.61
C ALA A 33 11.61 -13.07 -7.67
N ASP A 34 12.03 -13.59 -8.83
CA ASP A 34 12.55 -12.81 -9.93
C ASP A 34 11.47 -12.32 -10.92
N ASP A 35 10.19 -12.66 -10.69
CA ASP A 35 9.05 -12.18 -11.48
C ASP A 35 9.05 -10.64 -11.51
N PRO A 36 8.83 -10.02 -12.68
CA PRO A 36 8.81 -8.56 -12.82
C PRO A 36 7.82 -7.87 -11.88
N LEU A 37 6.66 -8.47 -11.62
CA LEU A 37 5.69 -7.93 -10.67
C LEU A 37 6.24 -7.96 -9.24
N ALA A 38 6.97 -9.02 -8.86
CA ALA A 38 7.51 -9.16 -7.51
C ALA A 38 8.55 -8.06 -7.26
N LYS A 39 9.44 -7.84 -8.23
CA LYS A 39 10.40 -6.73 -8.22
C LYS A 39 9.70 -5.38 -8.13
N PHE A 40 8.61 -5.18 -8.86
CA PHE A 40 7.86 -3.92 -8.83
C PHE A 40 7.13 -3.70 -7.47
N VAL A 41 6.70 -4.77 -6.80
CA VAL A 41 6.21 -4.67 -5.42
C VAL A 41 7.33 -4.28 -4.46
N ILE A 42 8.56 -4.76 -4.65
CA ILE A 42 9.73 -4.30 -3.89
C ILE A 42 10.04 -2.81 -4.16
N GLU A 43 9.89 -2.33 -5.39
CA GLU A 43 10.01 -0.90 -5.70
C GLU A 43 8.94 -0.04 -5.00
N LEU A 44 7.71 -0.55 -4.87
CA LEU A 44 6.67 0.10 -4.06
C LEU A 44 7.10 0.20 -2.59
N ILE A 45 7.69 -0.86 -2.03
CA ILE A 45 8.21 -0.89 -0.65
C ILE A 45 9.34 0.13 -0.47
N ASP A 46 10.34 0.15 -1.35
CA ASP A 46 11.41 1.16 -1.33
C ASP A 46 10.83 2.58 -1.42
N GLY A 47 9.86 2.78 -2.32
CA GLY A 47 9.15 4.03 -2.47
C GLY A 47 8.44 4.48 -1.19
N CYS A 48 7.91 3.52 -0.41
CA CYS A 48 7.29 3.82 0.88
C CYS A 48 8.33 4.27 1.92
N TYR A 49 9.44 3.55 2.07
CA TYR A 49 10.52 3.92 3.00
C TYR A 49 11.21 5.23 2.64
N ARG A 50 11.24 5.57 1.35
CA ARG A 50 11.77 6.85 0.86
C ARG A 50 10.75 7.99 0.89
N VAL A 51 9.55 7.73 1.39
CA VAL A 51 8.47 8.72 1.53
C VAL A 51 8.17 9.42 0.19
N LEU A 52 8.09 8.63 -0.89
CA LEU A 52 7.70 9.18 -2.20
C LEU A 52 6.26 9.74 -2.14
N PRO A 53 5.90 10.66 -3.04
CA PRO A 53 4.57 11.27 -3.04
C PRO A 53 3.44 10.25 -3.19
N ASP A 54 2.38 10.38 -2.38
CA ASP A 54 1.24 9.44 -2.32
C ASP A 54 0.61 9.20 -3.70
N ARG A 55 0.45 10.27 -4.51
CA ARG A 55 -0.08 10.13 -5.89
C ARG A 55 0.74 9.19 -6.76
N LYS A 56 2.07 9.15 -6.57
CA LYS A 56 2.94 8.25 -7.32
C LYS A 56 2.77 6.82 -6.83
N LEU A 57 2.81 6.62 -5.51
CA LEU A 57 2.67 5.30 -4.89
C LEU A 57 1.29 4.69 -5.14
N ASN A 58 0.22 5.49 -5.12
CA ASN A 58 -1.13 5.04 -5.46
C ASN A 58 -1.26 4.56 -6.92
N ARG A 59 -0.55 5.19 -7.87
CA ARG A 59 -0.51 4.70 -9.26
C ARG A 59 0.18 3.35 -9.36
N TRP A 60 1.28 3.17 -8.63
CA TRP A 60 2.00 1.90 -8.58
C TRP A 60 1.16 0.80 -7.93
N LEU A 61 0.51 1.11 -6.80
CA LEU A 61 -0.44 0.23 -6.13
C LEU A 61 -1.56 -0.21 -7.09
N GLY A 62 -2.20 0.73 -7.78
CA GLY A 62 -3.28 0.43 -8.72
C GLY A 62 -2.84 -0.47 -9.87
N TYR A 63 -1.63 -0.27 -10.40
CA TYR A 63 -1.04 -1.16 -11.40
C TYR A 63 -0.86 -2.59 -10.85
N ILE A 64 -0.26 -2.74 -9.66
CA ILE A 64 -0.04 -4.04 -9.02
C ILE A 64 -1.37 -4.75 -8.79
N GLN A 65 -2.37 -4.05 -8.24
CA GLN A 65 -3.73 -4.55 -8.04
C GLN A 65 -4.35 -5.07 -9.34
N GLY A 66 -4.22 -4.32 -10.43
CA GLY A 66 -4.70 -4.74 -11.74
C GLY A 66 -4.07 -6.07 -12.18
N ILE A 67 -2.75 -6.23 -12.03
CA ILE A 67 -2.06 -7.45 -12.44
C ILE A 67 -2.41 -8.65 -11.54
N VAL A 68 -2.47 -8.50 -10.22
CA VAL A 68 -2.84 -9.65 -9.35
C VAL A 68 -4.28 -10.11 -9.57
N ILE A 69 -5.19 -9.19 -9.93
CA ILE A 69 -6.55 -9.53 -10.32
C ILE A 69 -6.56 -10.23 -11.70
N GLU A 70 -5.83 -9.69 -12.68
CA GLU A 70 -5.75 -10.27 -14.03
C GLU A 70 -5.17 -11.69 -14.03
N ARG A 71 -4.16 -11.94 -13.19
CA ARG A 71 -3.57 -13.28 -13.00
C ARG A 71 -4.46 -14.24 -12.19
N GLY A 72 -5.62 -13.78 -11.71
CA GLY A 72 -6.57 -14.61 -10.97
C GLY A 72 -6.17 -14.91 -9.52
N PHE A 73 -5.25 -14.14 -8.94
CA PHE A 73 -4.82 -14.35 -7.54
C PHE A 73 -5.85 -13.83 -6.53
N THR A 74 -6.71 -12.92 -6.97
CA THR A 74 -7.73 -12.25 -6.17
C THR A 74 -8.83 -11.71 -7.11
N THR A 75 -9.84 -11.06 -6.55
CA THR A 75 -10.91 -10.40 -7.33
C THR A 75 -10.98 -8.92 -6.99
N VAL A 76 -11.58 -8.13 -7.88
CA VAL A 76 -11.87 -6.71 -7.61
C VAL A 76 -12.59 -6.53 -6.28
N THR A 77 -13.60 -7.36 -6.01
CA THR A 77 -14.38 -7.31 -4.76
C THR A 77 -13.50 -7.61 -3.55
N ALA A 78 -12.72 -8.69 -3.59
CA ALA A 78 -11.84 -9.07 -2.49
C ALA A 78 -10.77 -7.99 -2.21
N GLU A 79 -10.16 -7.41 -3.25
CA GLU A 79 -9.20 -6.31 -3.10
C GLU A 79 -9.83 -5.10 -2.46
N ARG A 80 -10.99 -4.69 -2.98
CA ARG A 80 -11.71 -3.51 -2.52
C ARG A 80 -12.16 -3.64 -1.07
N ASP A 81 -12.67 -4.81 -0.70
CA ASP A 81 -13.19 -5.04 0.65
C ASP A 81 -12.05 -5.12 1.67
N TRP A 82 -10.86 -5.61 1.28
CA TRP A 82 -9.68 -5.64 2.14
C TRP A 82 -8.95 -4.29 2.24
N THR A 83 -8.82 -3.55 1.13
CA THR A 83 -8.04 -2.29 1.10
C THR A 83 -8.79 -1.11 1.69
N ARG A 84 -10.11 -1.02 1.48
CA ARG A 84 -10.91 0.13 1.95
C ARG A 84 -10.78 0.42 3.44
N PRO A 85 -10.82 -0.57 4.35
CA PRO A 85 -10.59 -0.31 5.78
C PRO A 85 -9.24 0.32 6.10
N LEU A 86 -8.21 0.12 5.26
CA LEU A 86 -6.88 0.72 5.46
C LEU A 86 -6.86 2.20 5.07
N PHE A 87 -7.45 2.54 3.93
CA PHE A 87 -7.35 3.89 3.35
C PHE A 87 -8.51 4.81 3.75
N ARG A 88 -9.72 4.29 3.97
CA ARG A 88 -10.90 5.12 4.24
C ARG A 88 -10.73 6.06 5.44
N PRO A 89 -10.15 5.63 6.59
CA PRO A 89 -9.92 6.53 7.72
C PRO A 89 -8.87 7.61 7.43
N LEU A 90 -8.02 7.41 6.41
CA LEU A 90 -6.97 8.34 6.01
C LEU A 90 -7.51 9.37 5.00
N ASP A 91 -8.33 8.92 4.04
CA ASP A 91 -8.97 9.76 3.03
C ASP A 91 -10.12 10.59 3.61
N PHE A 92 -10.80 10.04 4.61
CA PHE A 92 -11.96 10.64 5.26
C PHE A 92 -11.78 10.57 6.79
N PRO A 93 -10.85 11.38 7.35
CA PRO A 93 -10.69 11.46 8.79
C PRO A 93 -12.00 11.92 9.44
N SER A 94 -12.33 11.39 10.62
CA SER A 94 -13.51 11.81 11.38
C SER A 94 -13.34 13.26 11.86
N ASP A 95 -14.46 13.96 12.11
CA ASP A 95 -14.46 15.32 12.65
C ASP A 95 -13.63 15.45 13.95
N GLU A 96 -13.67 14.42 14.79
CA GLU A 96 -12.85 14.31 16.00
C GLU A 96 -11.35 14.31 15.68
N LYS A 97 -10.94 13.52 14.69
CA LYS A 97 -9.55 13.40 14.27
C LYS A 97 -9.06 14.64 13.51
N ILE A 98 -9.95 15.33 12.80
CA ILE A 98 -9.66 16.63 12.17
C ILE A 98 -9.37 17.67 13.25
N ARG A 99 -10.15 17.71 14.34
CA ARG A 99 -9.93 18.63 15.47
C ARG A 99 -8.59 18.35 16.17
N GLU A 100 -8.30 17.08 16.44
CA GLU A 100 -7.02 16.66 17.04
C GLU A 100 -5.80 17.09 16.21
N ILE A 101 -5.88 17.04 14.87
CA ILE A 101 -4.81 17.49 13.97
C ILE A 101 -4.71 19.03 13.94
N ALA A 102 -5.83 19.75 14.07
CA ALA A 102 -5.84 21.21 14.02
C ALA A 102 -5.33 21.87 15.31
N GLU A 103 -5.36 21.15 16.43
CA GLU A 103 -4.96 21.63 17.76
C GLU A 103 -3.47 21.33 18.10
N ASN A 104 -2.78 20.53 17.29
CA ASN A 104 -1.36 20.17 17.44
C ASN A 104 -0.49 20.79 16.34
#